data_AF-A0A8S2ZKK9-F1
#
_entry.id   AF-A0A8S2ZKK9-F1
#
_cell.length_a   1.000
_cell.length_b   1.000
_cell.length_c   1.000
_cell.angle_alpha   90.00
_cell.angle_beta   90.00
_cell.angle_gamma   90.00
#
_symmetry.space_group_name_H-M   'P 1'
#
loop_
_entity.id
_entity.type
_entity.pdbx_description
1 polymer ?
#
loop_
_entity_poly.entity_id
_entity_poly.type
_entity_poly.pdbx_seq_one_letter_code
_entity_poly.pdbx_strand_id
1 'polypeptide(L)' 'LDPKLRDRMTSDAVRLARHVGYQNAGTVEFLLDDKGRHYFIEVNCRLQVEHTCSEEITGIDIVQSQIKIAEGSRLADL' A
#
# COMPACT_ATOMS: atom_id res chain seq x y z
N LEU A 1 -10.33 3.92 -12.40
CA LEU A 1 -10.15 5.18 -11.66
C LEU A 1 -9.42 6.17 -12.55
N ASP A 2 -9.77 7.45 -12.48
CA ASP A 2 -8.95 8.50 -13.09
C ASP A 2 -7.50 8.42 -12.53
N PRO A 3 -6.45 8.51 -13.37
CA PRO A 3 -5.07 8.42 -12.91
C PRO A 3 -4.73 9.42 -11.80
N LYS A 4 -5.24 10.65 -11.86
CA LYS A 4 -4.96 11.66 -10.83
C LYS A 4 -5.62 11.29 -9.50
N LEU A 5 -6.83 10.73 -9.53
CA LEU A 5 -7.47 10.23 -8.31
C LEU A 5 -6.65 9.10 -7.68
N ARG A 6 -6.22 8.12 -8.47
CA ARG A 6 -5.37 7.03 -7.98
C ARG A 6 -4.09 7.57 -7.34
N ASP A 7 -3.40 8.50 -8.01
CA ASP A 7 -2.14 9.07 -7.52
C ASP A 7 -2.32 9.87 -6.23
N ARG A 8 -3.47 10.56 -6.05
CA ARG A 8 -3.81 11.22 -4.77
C ARG A 8 -4.03 10.21 -3.65
N MET A 9 -4.80 9.15 -3.90
CA MET A 9 -5.09 8.11 -2.90
C MET A 9 -3.80 7.40 -2.45
N THR A 10 -2.92 7.03 -3.39
CA THR A 10 -1.65 6.39 -3.07
C THR A 10 -0.69 7.34 -2.35
N SER A 11 -0.65 8.63 -2.74
CA SER A 11 0.15 9.64 -2.05
C SER A 11 -0.29 9.83 -0.60
N ASP A 12 -1.60 9.86 -0.34
CA ASP A 12 -2.14 9.97 1.01
C ASP A 12 -1.83 8.73 1.87
N ALA A 13 -1.94 7.53 1.30
CA ALA A 13 -1.55 6.29 1.98
C ALA A 13 -0.06 6.29 2.36
N VAL A 14 0.82 6.69 1.44
CA VAL A 14 2.27 6.79 1.70
C VAL A 14 2.56 7.87 2.75
N ARG A 15 1.84 9.00 2.72
CA ARG A 15 1.98 10.07 3.72
C ARG A 15 1.62 9.56 5.12
N LEU A 16 0.53 8.82 5.26
CA LEU A 16 0.13 8.19 6.52
C LEU A 16 1.20 7.21 7.02
N ALA A 17 1.64 6.29 6.17
CA ALA A 17 2.65 5.29 6.51
C ALA A 17 3.96 5.94 6.97
N ARG A 18 4.42 6.99 6.28
CA ARG A 18 5.62 7.76 6.68
C ARG A 18 5.44 8.46 8.02
N HIS A 19 4.27 9.05 8.27
CA HIS A 19 4.01 9.79 9.49
C HIS A 19 4.09 8.90 10.74
N VAL A 20 3.63 7.66 10.64
CA VAL A 20 3.64 6.69 11.76
C VAL A 20 4.90 5.83 11.82
N GLY A 21 5.86 6.03 10.90
CA GLY A 21 7.06 5.20 10.80
C GLY A 21 6.74 3.74 10.46
N TYR A 22 5.71 3.50 9.65
CA TYR A 22 5.28 2.15 9.27
C TYR A 22 6.38 1.41 8.51
N GLN A 23 6.57 0.14 8.84
CA GLN A 23 7.51 -0.76 8.19
C GLN A 23 6.80 -2.04 7.78
N ASN A 24 7.32 -2.69 6.72
CA ASN A 24 6.78 -3.92 6.14
C ASN A 24 5.47 -3.68 5.35
N ALA A 25 4.76 -4.75 4.95
CA ALA A 25 3.55 -4.63 4.13
C ALA A 25 2.32 -4.23 4.98
N GLY A 26 1.40 -3.50 4.35
CA GLY A 26 0.11 -3.14 4.94
C GLY A 26 -0.77 -2.47 3.90
N THR A 27 -2.08 -2.47 4.16
CA THR A 27 -3.07 -1.85 3.28
C THR A 27 -3.74 -0.68 3.98
N VAL A 28 -3.87 0.45 3.29
CA VAL A 28 -4.68 1.58 3.74
C VAL A 28 -6.01 1.54 3.00
N GLU A 29 -7.11 1.45 3.76
CA GLU A 29 -8.45 1.35 3.20
C GLU A 29 -9.14 2.70 3.16
N PHE A 30 -9.82 2.95 2.04
CA PHE A 30 -10.56 4.18 1.78
C PHE A 30 -11.97 3.88 1.29
N LEU A 31 -12.95 4.70 1.72
CA LEU A 31 -14.22 4.83 1.01
C LEU A 31 -14.07 5.88 -0.08
N LEU A 32 -14.62 5.63 -1.27
CA LEU A 32 -14.68 6.57 -2.37
C LEU A 32 -16.14 6.88 -2.69
N ASP A 33 -16.51 8.16 -2.73
CA ASP A 33 -17.86 8.58 -3.13
C ASP A 33 -17.98 8.84 -4.65
N ASP A 34 -19.22 9.07 -5.09
CA ASP A 34 -19.58 9.35 -6.48
C ASP A 34 -18.97 10.66 -7.04
N LYS A 35 -18.56 11.57 -6.16
CA LYS A 35 -17.88 12.83 -6.50
C LYS A 35 -16.36 12.68 -6.55
N GLY A 36 -15.83 11.47 -6.34
CA GLY A 36 -14.40 11.18 -6.39
C GLY A 36 -13.63 11.68 -5.17
N ARG A 37 -14.31 11.87 -4.02
CA ARG A 37 -13.67 12.17 -2.73
C ARG A 37 -13.41 10.87 -1.99
N HIS A 38 -12.19 10.67 -1.51
CA HIS A 38 -11.81 9.50 -0.71
C HIS A 38 -11.68 9.84 0.78
N TYR A 39 -12.04 8.90 1.64
CA TYR A 39 -12.04 9.04 3.09
C TYR A 39 -11.34 7.83 3.71
N PHE A 40 -10.37 8.08 4.59
CA PHE A 40 -9.66 7.02 5.33
C PHE A 40 -10.63 6.25 6.24
N ILE A 41 -10.47 4.93 6.29
CA ILE A 41 -11.22 4.05 7.21
C ILE A 41 -10.26 3.45 8.23
N GLU A 42 -9.28 2.67 7.74
CA GLU A 42 -8.37 1.90 8.58
C GLU A 42 -7.06 1.58 7.86
N VAL A 43 -6.10 1.07 8.64
CA VAL A 43 -4.88 0.44 8.12
C VAL A 43 -4.87 -1.01 8.58
N ASN A 44 -4.85 -1.94 7.62
CA ASN A 44 -4.57 -3.33 7.89
C ASN A 44 -3.05 -3.52 7.99
N CYS A 45 -2.53 -3.58 9.22
CA CYS A 45 -1.10 -3.67 9.51
C CYS A 45 -0.50 -5.08 9.27
N ARG A 46 -0.92 -5.74 8.20
CA ARG A 46 -0.54 -7.10 7.80
C ARG A 46 -0.80 -7.29 6.31
N LEU A 47 -0.26 -8.37 5.75
CA LEU A 47 -0.63 -8.81 4.41
C LEU A 47 -2.13 -9.14 4.35
N GLN A 48 -2.78 -8.76 3.26
CA GLN A 48 -4.18 -9.03 2.98
C GLN A 48 -4.35 -10.19 2.02
N VAL A 49 -5.53 -10.81 2.02
CA VAL A 49 -5.79 -12.02 1.22
C VAL A 49 -5.68 -11.71 -0.28
N GLU A 50 -6.13 -10.53 -0.66
CA GLU A 50 -6.18 -9.99 -2.02
C GLU A 50 -4.86 -9.41 -2.55
N HIS A 51 -3.75 -9.57 -1.82
CA HIS A 51 -2.43 -9.11 -2.28
C HIS A 51 -2.05 -9.69 -3.64
N THR A 52 -2.49 -10.91 -3.94
CA THR A 52 -2.24 -11.63 -5.21
C THR A 52 -2.63 -10.80 -6.44
N CYS A 53 -3.73 -10.04 -6.40
CA CYS A 53 -4.09 -9.17 -7.52
C CYS A 53 -3.08 -8.03 -7.76
N SER A 54 -2.43 -7.54 -6.70
CA SER A 54 -1.38 -6.51 -6.81
C SER A 54 -0.08 -7.10 -7.33
N GLU A 55 0.26 -8.32 -6.91
CA GLU A 55 1.44 -9.04 -7.42
C GLU A 55 1.33 -9.30 -8.92
N GLU A 56 0.16 -9.75 -9.39
CA GLU A 56 -0.08 -10.05 -10.82
C GLU A 56 0.12 -8.83 -11.74
N ILE A 57 -0.30 -7.64 -11.31
CA ILE A 57 -0.18 -6.42 -12.14
C ILE A 57 1.17 -5.71 -12.02
N THR A 58 1.92 -5.97 -10.94
CA THR A 58 3.21 -5.31 -10.68
C THR A 58 4.42 -6.19 -10.92
N GLY A 59 4.26 -7.52 -10.86
CA GLY A 59 5.35 -8.49 -10.86
C GLY A 59 6.16 -8.52 -9.55
N ILE A 60 5.70 -7.85 -8.49
CA ILE A 60 6.37 -7.80 -7.19
C ILE A 60 5.83 -8.90 -6.30
N ASP A 61 6.71 -9.79 -5.82
CA ASP A 61 6.39 -10.76 -4.76
C ASP A 61 6.44 -10.05 -3.40
N ILE A 62 5.27 -9.79 -2.83
CA ILE A 62 5.12 -9.04 -1.59
C ILE A 62 5.60 -9.88 -0.42
N VAL A 63 5.30 -11.18 -0.37
CA VAL A 63 5.73 -12.06 0.73
C VAL A 63 7.25 -12.14 0.82
N GLN A 64 7.93 -12.35 -0.31
CA GLN A 64 9.38 -12.34 -0.38
C GLN A 64 9.95 -10.98 0.02
N SER A 65 9.33 -9.88 -0.45
CA SER A 65 9.72 -8.52 -0.07
C SER A 65 9.61 -8.29 1.43
N GLN A 66 8.56 -8.80 2.09
CA GLN A 66 8.40 -8.71 3.54
C GLN A 66 9.56 -9.39 4.29
N ILE A 67 9.98 -10.57 3.84
CA ILE A 67 11.11 -11.31 4.43
C ILE A 67 12.40 -10.51 4.27
N LYS A 68 12.73 -10.08 3.05
CA LYS A 68 13.94 -9.30 2.76
C LYS A 68 14.01 -8.00 3.57
N ILE A 69 12.87 -7.31 3.73
CA ILE A 69 12.78 -6.09 4.57
C ILE A 69 13.02 -6.42 6.04
N ALA A 70 12.49 -7.53 6.55
CA ALA A 70 12.72 -7.98 7.92
C ALA A 70 14.20 -8.35 8.16
N GLU A 71 14.91 -8.82 7.13
CA GLU A 71 16.36 -9.07 7.14
C GLU A 71 17.20 -7.78 7.02
N GLY A 72 16.58 -6.62 6.87
CA GLY A 72 17.24 -5.31 6.82
C GLY A 72 17.49 -4.75 5.41
N SER A 73 16.98 -5.40 4.36
CA SER A 73 17.05 -4.87 2.99
C SER A 73 16.18 -3.62 2.85
N ARG A 74 16.56 -2.70 1.96
CA ARG A 74 15.76 -1.51 1.65
C ARG A 74 14.88 -1.79 0.43
N LEU A 75 13.77 -1.07 0.30
CA LEU A 75 12.88 -1.20 -0.88
C LEU A 75 13.59 -0.93 -2.22
N ALA A 76 14.65 -0.13 -2.22
CA ALA A 76 15.47 0.14 -3.42
C ALA A 76 16.37 -1.04 -3.83
N ASP A 77 16.55 -2.01 -2.94
CA ASP A 77 17.39 -3.21 -3.16
C ASP A 77 16.54 -4.43 -3.57
N LEU A 78 15.21 -4.26 -3.67
CA LEU A 78 14.24 -5.33 -3.95
C LEU A 78 14.01 -5.56 -5.44
#